data_AF-A0A9P6HST3-F1
#
_entry.id   AF-A0A9P6HST3-F1
#
_cell.length_a   1.000
_cell.length_b   1.000
_cell.length_c   1.000
_cell.angle_alpha   90.00
_cell.angle_beta   90.00
_cell.angle_gamma   90.00
#
_symmetry.space_group_name_H-M   'P 1'
#
loop_
_entity.id
_entity.type
_entity.pdbx_description
1 polymer ?
#
loop_
_entity_poly.entity_id
_entity_poly.type
_entity_poly.pdbx_seq_one_letter_code
_entity_poly.pdbx_strand_id
1 'polypeptide(L)'
;MAPRAKRKRVHTEFRINLPVETASIVTRVEVTRTDRKRILTKSTNVSIPVASSPSSQLPSSSLTTPEPEPSILDDADPVTKKARKGPSRSVSTALEQWMEYREEFADELLRHEGLGAHLNPPSCETCGTSDAPYRCPDCFSAGFSCRDCLVLKHSNLPLHRIQQWEGNFFIETSLFDLGASYQLGHDIDDTCLLPSDYIDLVLFDTSGVHTVRVTFCFCNPNGARSCNRRVQLLRARWFPAVRNMVFLNFL
;
A
#
# COMPACT_ATOMS: atom_id res chain seq x y z
N MET A 1 39.52 36.09 -47.85
CA MET A 1 38.59 35.07 -48.37
C MET A 1 38.57 33.88 -47.40
N ALA A 2 37.43 33.65 -46.75
CA ALA A 2 36.97 32.36 -46.22
C ALA A 2 35.49 32.54 -45.80
N PRO A 3 34.53 31.74 -46.28
CA PRO A 3 33.12 31.99 -46.02
C PRO A 3 32.64 31.40 -44.69
N ARG A 4 31.68 32.09 -44.06
CA ARG A 4 31.02 31.76 -42.80
C ARG A 4 30.07 30.57 -43.00
N ALA A 5 30.31 29.45 -42.33
CA ALA A 5 29.46 28.25 -42.41
C ALA A 5 28.08 28.49 -41.75
N LYS A 6 27.01 28.42 -42.53
CA LYS A 6 25.62 28.44 -42.04
C LYS A 6 25.27 27.06 -41.49
N ARG A 7 25.07 26.93 -40.18
CA ARG A 7 24.45 25.73 -39.57
C ARG A 7 22.98 25.67 -39.96
N LYS A 8 22.60 24.70 -40.80
CA LYS A 8 21.19 24.36 -41.07
C LYS A 8 20.65 23.56 -39.87
N ARG A 9 19.57 24.04 -39.27
CA ARG A 9 18.77 23.30 -38.29
C ARG A 9 17.94 22.27 -39.08
N VAL A 10 18.13 20.99 -38.82
CA VAL A 10 17.28 19.92 -39.34
C VAL A 10 16.18 19.67 -38.30
N HIS A 11 14.92 19.77 -38.70
CA HIS A 11 13.76 19.39 -37.88
C HIS A 11 13.35 17.99 -38.30
N THR A 12 13.50 17.01 -37.41
CA THR A 12 12.95 15.66 -37.57
C THR A 12 11.66 15.56 -36.77
N GLU A 13 10.53 15.45 -37.45
CA GLU A 13 9.25 15.10 -36.83
C GLU A 13 9.15 13.57 -36.69
N PHE A 14 9.00 13.08 -35.46
CA PHE A 14 8.53 11.73 -35.19
C PHE A 14 7.07 11.81 -34.75
N ARG A 15 6.17 11.17 -35.51
CA ARG A 15 4.77 10.96 -35.13
C ARG A 15 4.66 9.63 -34.41
N ILE A 16 4.19 9.66 -33.16
CA ILE A 16 3.80 8.47 -32.39
C ILE A 16 2.31 8.65 -32.09
N ASN A 17 1.47 7.72 -32.56
CA ASN A 17 0.05 7.66 -32.18
C ASN A 17 -0.05 6.89 -30.85
N LEU A 18 -0.58 7.53 -29.81
CA LEU A 18 -0.96 6.87 -28.55
C LEU A 18 -2.50 6.86 -28.39
N PRO A 19 -3.08 5.79 -27.81
CA PRO A 19 -4.49 5.77 -27.45
C PRO A 19 -4.76 6.69 -26.26
N VAL A 20 -5.80 7.51 -26.38
CA VAL A 20 -6.23 8.51 -25.40
C VAL A 20 -7.21 7.85 -24.45
N GLU A 21 -6.91 7.86 -23.14
CA GLU A 21 -7.94 7.95 -22.08
C GLU A 21 -7.28 8.16 -20.71
N THR A 22 -7.43 9.38 -20.17
CA THR A 22 -7.77 9.68 -18.76
C THR A 22 -7.86 11.21 -18.63
N ALA A 23 -8.99 11.68 -18.12
CA ALA A 23 -9.26 13.11 -17.95
C ALA A 23 -8.69 13.61 -16.62
N SER A 24 -7.67 14.46 -16.69
CA SER A 24 -7.27 15.35 -15.59
C SER A 24 -8.00 16.68 -15.71
N ILE A 25 -8.60 17.15 -14.61
CA ILE A 25 -9.12 18.50 -14.47
C ILE A 25 -7.92 19.44 -14.45
N VAL A 26 -7.70 20.20 -15.52
CA VAL A 26 -6.68 21.26 -15.56
C VAL A 26 -7.38 22.60 -15.32
N THR A 27 -7.24 23.14 -14.11
CA THR A 27 -7.57 24.55 -13.86
C THR A 27 -6.38 25.39 -14.32
N ARG A 28 -6.47 26.03 -15.49
CA ARG A 28 -5.52 27.08 -15.86
C ARG A 28 -5.99 28.41 -15.27
N VAL A 29 -5.22 28.91 -14.31
CA VAL A 29 -5.36 30.29 -13.80
C VAL A 29 -4.23 31.10 -14.43
N GLU A 30 -4.54 31.97 -15.39
CA GLU A 30 -3.59 32.97 -15.86
C GLU A 30 -3.69 34.22 -14.97
N VAL A 31 -2.62 34.52 -14.24
CA VAL A 31 -2.48 35.75 -13.47
C VAL A 31 -1.55 36.68 -14.22
N THR A 32 -2.08 37.72 -14.86
CA THR A 32 -1.26 38.79 -15.44
C THR A 32 -1.12 39.93 -14.44
N ARG A 33 0.13 40.29 -14.13
CA ARG A 33 0.48 41.41 -13.26
C ARG A 33 0.65 42.66 -14.13
N THR A 34 -0.22 43.65 -13.99
CA THR A 34 0.01 45.00 -14.48
C THR A 34 -0.02 45.98 -13.33
N ASP A 35 0.83 47.00 -13.42
CA ASP A 35 1.09 47.95 -12.37
C ASP A 35 -0.18 48.66 -11.90
N ARG A 36 -0.32 48.76 -10.57
CA ARG A 36 -1.32 49.55 -9.82
C ARG A 36 -2.81 49.34 -10.17
N LYS A 37 -3.44 48.56 -9.27
CA LYS A 37 -4.88 48.49 -8.92
C LYS A 37 -5.80 47.77 -9.93
N ARG A 38 -6.12 46.51 -9.54
CA ARG A 38 -7.36 45.71 -9.78
C ARG A 38 -7.10 44.39 -10.55
N ILE A 39 -7.32 43.26 -9.88
CA ILE A 39 -7.33 41.91 -10.48
C ILE A 39 -8.74 41.66 -11.03
N LEU A 40 -8.87 41.28 -12.31
CA LEU A 40 -10.14 40.89 -12.92
C LEU A 40 -10.08 39.40 -13.28
N THR A 41 -10.84 38.57 -12.58
CA THR A 41 -10.98 37.13 -12.87
C THR A 41 -12.20 36.89 -13.75
N LYS A 42 -12.04 36.26 -14.92
CA LYS A 42 -13.15 35.75 -15.71
C LYS A 42 -13.14 34.22 -15.66
N SER A 43 -14.23 33.64 -15.20
CA SER A 43 -14.45 32.18 -15.18
C SER A 43 -15.65 31.87 -16.06
N THR A 44 -15.53 30.86 -16.91
CA THR A 44 -16.65 30.28 -17.67
C THR A 44 -16.69 28.79 -17.43
N ASN A 45 -17.84 28.29 -16.97
CA ASN A 45 -18.10 26.88 -16.74
C ASN A 45 -18.83 26.28 -17.95
N VAL A 46 -18.50 25.05 -18.32
CA VAL A 46 -19.26 24.27 -19.31
C VAL A 46 -19.65 22.94 -18.65
N SER A 47 -20.93 22.59 -18.73
CA SER A 47 -21.52 21.37 -18.16
C SER A 47 -22.09 20.50 -19.27
N ILE A 48 -21.66 19.24 -19.42
CA ILE A 48 -22.41 18.23 -20.22
C ILE A 48 -22.20 16.80 -19.66
N PRO A 49 -23.04 15.79 -20.03
CA PRO A 49 -23.79 14.95 -19.10
C PRO A 49 -23.20 13.53 -18.95
N VAL A 50 -23.60 12.82 -17.89
CA VAL A 50 -23.12 11.47 -17.57
C VAL A 50 -24.09 10.41 -18.08
N ALA A 51 -23.59 9.43 -18.84
CA ALA A 51 -24.29 8.19 -19.18
C ALA A 51 -23.95 7.09 -18.17
N SER A 52 -24.98 6.33 -17.79
CA SER A 52 -25.04 5.33 -16.74
C SER A 52 -24.41 3.98 -17.14
N SER A 53 -23.95 3.23 -16.14
CA SER A 53 -23.65 1.78 -16.25
C SER A 53 -24.27 1.02 -15.07
N PRO A 54 -24.58 -0.27 -15.22
CA PRO A 54 -25.73 -0.90 -14.58
C PRO A 54 -25.46 -1.45 -13.17
N SER A 55 -26.47 -1.30 -12.31
CA SER A 55 -26.55 -1.86 -10.95
C SER A 55 -26.76 -3.37 -10.95
N SER A 56 -25.98 -4.10 -10.15
CA SER A 56 -26.31 -5.42 -9.64
C SER A 56 -26.88 -5.29 -8.22
N GLN A 57 -28.17 -5.61 -8.07
CA GLN A 57 -28.92 -5.54 -6.83
C GLN A 57 -28.70 -6.81 -5.98
N LEU A 58 -28.41 -6.64 -4.68
CA LEU A 58 -28.75 -7.60 -3.63
C LEU A 58 -30.14 -7.22 -3.07
N PRO A 59 -31.07 -8.16 -2.87
CA PRO A 59 -32.29 -7.85 -2.15
C PRO A 59 -32.09 -7.98 -0.63
N SER A 60 -32.43 -6.89 0.07
CA SER A 60 -32.72 -6.83 1.50
C SER A 60 -34.10 -7.40 1.78
N SER A 61 -34.24 -8.21 2.84
CA SER A 61 -35.54 -8.59 3.40
C SER A 61 -35.58 -8.27 4.89
N SER A 62 -36.60 -7.50 5.24
CA SER A 62 -36.94 -6.83 6.49
C SER A 62 -37.18 -7.75 7.70
N LEU A 63 -36.73 -7.30 8.88
CA LEU A 63 -37.15 -7.81 10.18
C LEU A 63 -38.58 -7.35 10.48
N THR A 64 -39.46 -8.31 10.79
CA THR A 64 -40.74 -8.04 11.45
C THR A 64 -40.84 -8.95 12.67
N THR A 65 -40.90 -8.35 13.85
CA THR A 65 -41.17 -9.01 15.14
C THR A 65 -42.66 -9.32 15.28
N PRO A 66 -43.02 -10.41 15.97
CA PRO A 66 -44.10 -10.30 16.95
C PRO A 66 -43.80 -11.02 18.28
N GLU A 67 -44.36 -10.47 19.36
CA GLU A 67 -44.45 -10.98 20.75
C GLU A 67 -45.95 -11.19 21.09
N PRO A 68 -46.37 -11.80 22.22
CA PRO A 68 -46.33 -13.24 22.56
C PRO A 68 -47.72 -13.88 22.89
N GLU A 69 -47.71 -15.23 22.93
CA GLU A 69 -48.48 -16.18 23.80
C GLU A 69 -50.02 -16.32 23.72
N PRO A 70 -50.65 -17.48 24.09
CA PRO A 70 -50.26 -18.37 25.19
C PRO A 70 -50.26 -19.91 24.96
N SER A 71 -49.57 -20.54 25.91
CA SER A 71 -49.38 -21.96 26.21
C SER A 71 -50.65 -22.80 26.39
N ILE A 72 -50.66 -24.04 25.89
CA ILE A 72 -51.24 -25.22 26.59
C ILE A 72 -50.38 -26.46 26.23
N LEU A 73 -49.98 -27.19 27.28
CA LEU A 73 -49.22 -28.44 27.31
C LEU A 73 -50.09 -29.59 26.70
N ASP A 74 -49.57 -30.65 26.08
CA ASP A 74 -49.09 -31.85 26.78
C ASP A 74 -48.51 -32.89 25.79
N ASP A 75 -47.42 -33.52 26.24
CA ASP A 75 -47.00 -34.94 26.12
C ASP A 75 -46.58 -35.66 24.81
N ALA A 76 -45.28 -36.04 24.83
CA ALA A 76 -44.55 -37.23 24.33
C ALA A 76 -44.73 -37.70 22.87
N ASP A 77 -43.71 -37.88 22.02
CA ASP A 77 -42.43 -38.60 22.20
C ASP A 77 -41.25 -37.98 21.39
N PRO A 78 -39.98 -38.11 21.82
CA PRO A 78 -38.84 -37.58 21.09
C PRO A 78 -38.38 -38.54 19.98
N VAL A 79 -38.75 -38.27 18.73
CA VAL A 79 -38.01 -38.81 17.57
C VAL A 79 -36.69 -38.04 17.48
N THR A 80 -35.67 -38.52 18.17
CA THR A 80 -34.29 -38.05 17.99
C THR A 80 -33.81 -38.45 16.58
N LYS A 81 -33.95 -37.54 15.61
CA LYS A 81 -33.21 -37.64 14.35
C LYS A 81 -31.74 -37.37 14.66
N LYS A 82 -30.94 -38.42 14.85
CA LYS A 82 -29.48 -38.31 14.91
C LYS A 82 -29.00 -37.70 13.59
N ALA A 83 -28.49 -36.47 13.64
CA ALA A 83 -27.73 -35.90 12.54
C ALA A 83 -26.58 -36.86 12.23
N ARG A 84 -26.50 -37.35 10.98
CA ARG A 84 -25.38 -38.15 10.51
C ARG A 84 -24.13 -37.29 10.60
N LYS A 85 -23.32 -37.52 11.63
CA LYS A 85 -21.97 -36.97 11.74
C LYS A 85 -21.17 -37.61 10.60
N GLY A 86 -20.91 -36.83 9.54
CA GLY A 86 -20.02 -37.26 8.48
C GLY A 86 -18.66 -37.70 9.06
N PRO A 87 -17.91 -38.57 8.38
CA PRO A 87 -16.64 -39.05 8.90
C PRO A 87 -15.73 -37.85 9.20
N SER A 88 -15.39 -37.68 10.48
CA SER A 88 -14.41 -36.71 10.92
C SER A 88 -13.06 -37.18 10.38
N ARG A 89 -12.58 -36.56 9.31
CA ARG A 89 -11.20 -36.78 8.86
C ARG A 89 -10.28 -36.47 10.04
N SER A 90 -9.55 -37.47 10.51
CA SER A 90 -8.58 -37.26 11.57
C SER A 90 -7.43 -36.41 11.03
N VAL A 91 -6.82 -35.57 11.88
CA VAL A 91 -5.64 -34.78 11.51
C VAL A 91 -4.51 -35.68 11.00
N SER A 92 -4.38 -36.90 11.55
CA SER A 92 -3.42 -37.92 11.08
C SER A 92 -3.61 -38.26 9.60
N THR A 93 -4.86 -38.50 9.19
CA THR A 93 -5.19 -38.86 7.80
C THR A 93 -4.95 -37.70 6.83
N ALA A 94 -4.97 -36.45 7.30
CA ALA A 94 -4.65 -35.28 6.49
C ALA A 94 -3.13 -35.11 6.31
N LEU A 95 -2.35 -35.31 7.38
CA LEU A 95 -0.89 -35.25 7.31
C LEU A 95 -0.31 -36.38 6.45
N GLU A 96 -0.87 -37.59 6.54
CA GLU A 96 -0.50 -38.74 5.70
C GLU A 96 -0.67 -38.44 4.20
N GLN A 97 -1.69 -37.67 3.81
CA GLN A 97 -1.88 -37.26 2.42
C GLN A 97 -0.78 -36.29 1.94
N TRP A 98 -0.23 -35.46 2.83
CA TRP A 98 0.81 -34.50 2.47
C TRP A 98 2.20 -35.14 2.40
N MET A 99 2.39 -36.27 3.08
CA MET A 99 3.65 -37.02 3.03
C MET A 99 4.03 -37.50 1.62
N GLU A 100 3.04 -37.67 0.74
CA GLU A 100 3.25 -37.98 -0.68
C GLU A 100 3.97 -36.84 -1.42
N TYR A 101 3.75 -35.58 -1.00
CA TYR A 101 4.30 -34.36 -1.60
C TYR A 101 5.47 -33.76 -0.82
N ARG A 102 6.03 -34.50 0.16
CA ARG A 102 7.03 -33.97 1.09
C ARG A 102 8.25 -33.34 0.39
N GLU A 103 8.71 -33.92 -0.71
CA GLU A 103 9.89 -33.47 -1.45
C GLU A 103 9.58 -32.19 -2.22
N GLU A 104 8.44 -32.16 -2.93
CA GLU A 104 7.95 -30.95 -3.62
C GLU A 104 7.77 -29.78 -2.65
N PHE A 105 7.20 -30.02 -1.48
CA PHE A 105 7.02 -28.98 -0.46
C PHE A 105 8.36 -28.52 0.12
N ALA A 106 9.29 -29.44 0.37
CA ALA A 106 10.62 -29.08 0.83
C ALA A 106 11.37 -28.23 -0.20
N ASP A 107 11.26 -28.57 -1.48
CA ASP A 107 11.86 -27.80 -2.58
C ASP A 107 11.26 -26.40 -2.68
N GLU A 108 9.93 -26.25 -2.57
CA GLU A 108 9.28 -24.93 -2.61
C GLU A 108 9.57 -24.09 -1.36
N LEU A 109 9.70 -24.71 -0.18
CA LEU A 109 10.15 -24.00 1.02
C LEU A 109 11.59 -23.52 0.87
N LEU A 110 12.49 -24.37 0.38
CA LEU A 110 13.89 -24.01 0.14
C LEU A 110 14.05 -22.99 -0.99
N ARG A 111 13.14 -22.98 -1.97
CA ARG A 111 13.11 -21.98 -3.05
C ARG A 111 13.08 -20.56 -2.49
N HIS A 112 12.42 -20.34 -1.35
CA HIS A 112 12.36 -19.04 -0.69
C HIS A 112 13.68 -18.62 -0.01
N GLU A 113 14.63 -19.53 0.22
CA GLU A 113 15.95 -19.20 0.77
C GLU A 113 16.93 -18.69 -0.29
N GLY A 114 16.58 -18.78 -1.58
CA GLY A 114 17.42 -18.34 -2.71
C GLY A 114 16.71 -17.40 -3.69
N LEU A 115 17.25 -17.34 -4.92
CA LEU A 115 16.68 -16.57 -6.03
C LEU A 115 15.50 -17.26 -6.73
N GLY A 116 15.18 -18.50 -6.37
CA GLY A 116 14.14 -19.29 -7.04
C GLY A 116 14.37 -19.38 -8.56
N ALA A 117 13.45 -18.83 -9.36
CA ALA A 117 13.55 -18.80 -10.83
C ALA A 117 14.20 -17.51 -11.38
N HIS A 118 14.65 -16.60 -10.53
CA HIS A 118 15.25 -15.33 -10.96
C HIS A 118 16.71 -15.50 -11.36
N LEU A 119 17.19 -14.59 -12.22
CA LEU A 119 18.59 -14.52 -12.63
C LEU A 119 19.48 -14.06 -11.46
N ASN A 120 20.78 -14.35 -11.56
CA ASN A 120 21.81 -13.80 -10.68
C ASN A 120 22.74 -12.89 -11.51
N PRO A 121 22.71 -11.55 -11.34
CA PRO A 121 21.92 -10.79 -10.36
C PRO A 121 20.42 -10.70 -10.74
N PRO A 122 19.53 -10.52 -9.75
CA PRO A 122 18.11 -10.37 -10.00
C PRO A 122 17.77 -9.01 -10.64
N SER A 123 16.73 -9.01 -11.48
CA SER A 123 16.20 -7.81 -12.13
C SER A 123 14.94 -7.30 -11.44
N CYS A 124 14.73 -5.99 -11.45
CA CYS A 124 13.56 -5.36 -10.84
C CYS A 124 12.31 -5.65 -11.65
N GLU A 125 11.28 -6.20 -11.01
CA GLU A 125 10.00 -6.50 -11.67
C GLU A 125 9.23 -5.25 -12.13
N THR A 126 9.53 -4.09 -11.55
CA THR A 126 8.77 -2.85 -11.82
C THR A 126 9.41 -2.01 -12.91
N CYS A 127 10.73 -1.82 -12.90
CA CYS A 127 11.43 -0.98 -13.87
C CYS A 127 12.41 -1.72 -14.77
N GLY A 128 12.63 -3.02 -14.56
CA GLY A 128 13.52 -3.85 -15.39
C GLY A 128 15.02 -3.63 -15.17
N THR A 129 15.44 -2.78 -14.22
CA THR A 129 16.87 -2.62 -13.92
C THR A 129 17.49 -3.93 -13.41
N SER A 130 18.74 -4.20 -13.77
CA SER A 130 19.48 -5.39 -13.33
C SER A 130 20.09 -5.26 -11.93
N ASP A 131 19.96 -4.09 -11.30
CA ASP A 131 20.39 -3.85 -9.91
C ASP A 131 19.18 -3.88 -8.98
N ALA A 132 18.69 -5.09 -8.71
CA ALA A 132 17.49 -5.30 -7.91
C ALA A 132 17.68 -6.36 -6.82
N PRO A 133 18.68 -6.24 -5.93
CA PRO A 133 18.98 -7.28 -4.95
C PRO A 133 17.95 -7.37 -3.82
N TYR A 134 16.95 -6.47 -3.76
CA TYR A 134 16.06 -6.37 -2.62
C TYR A 134 14.76 -7.12 -2.80
N ARG A 135 14.31 -7.76 -1.73
CA ARG A 135 12.97 -8.36 -1.62
C ARG A 135 12.36 -8.07 -0.25
N CYS A 136 11.05 -8.24 -0.15
CA CYS A 136 10.31 -8.11 1.09
C CYS A 136 9.62 -9.44 1.43
N PRO A 137 10.07 -10.19 2.44
CA PRO A 137 9.43 -11.44 2.86
C PRO A 137 8.01 -11.26 3.42
N ASP A 138 7.65 -10.05 3.86
CA ASP A 138 6.32 -9.77 4.41
C ASP A 138 5.30 -9.44 3.32
N CYS A 139 5.76 -9.10 2.11
CA CYS A 139 4.90 -8.93 0.95
C CYS A 139 4.57 -10.29 0.33
N PHE A 140 3.34 -10.45 -0.13
CA PHE A 140 2.93 -11.66 -0.89
C PHE A 140 3.69 -11.82 -2.21
N SER A 141 4.21 -10.74 -2.79
CA SER A 141 5.01 -10.80 -4.00
C SER A 141 6.38 -11.42 -3.71
N ALA A 142 6.69 -12.55 -4.36
CA ALA A 142 8.01 -13.21 -4.29
C ALA A 142 9.13 -12.48 -5.07
N GLY A 143 8.87 -11.24 -5.46
CA GLY A 143 9.62 -10.54 -6.48
C GLY A 143 10.77 -9.67 -5.98
N PHE A 144 11.74 -9.47 -6.87
CA PHE A 144 12.89 -8.61 -6.63
C PHE A 144 12.66 -7.18 -7.12
N SER A 145 13.19 -6.22 -6.38
CA SER A 145 13.05 -4.80 -6.66
C SER A 145 14.37 -4.07 -6.47
N CYS A 146 14.60 -3.05 -7.30
CA CYS A 146 15.64 -2.07 -6.99
C CYS A 146 15.23 -1.23 -5.78
N ARG A 147 16.19 -0.52 -5.20
CA ARG A 147 15.99 0.33 -4.03
C ARG A 147 14.77 1.26 -4.18
N ASP A 148 14.71 2.01 -5.28
CA ASP A 148 13.68 3.04 -5.47
C ASP A 148 12.28 2.44 -5.63
N CYS A 149 12.15 1.40 -6.45
CA CYS A 149 10.87 0.70 -6.62
C CYS A 149 10.42 0.02 -5.33
N LEU A 150 11.36 -0.53 -4.54
CA LEU A 150 11.04 -1.14 -3.27
C LEU A 150 10.52 -0.09 -2.27
N VAL A 151 11.23 1.03 -2.10
CA VAL A 151 10.81 2.11 -1.19
C VAL A 151 9.44 2.66 -1.60
N LEU A 152 9.21 2.84 -2.91
CA LEU A 152 7.92 3.30 -3.42
C LEU A 152 6.79 2.31 -3.12
N LYS A 153 7.00 1.01 -3.33
CA LYS A 153 6.01 -0.04 -3.02
C LYS A 153 5.66 -0.09 -1.53
N HIS A 154 6.59 0.30 -0.65
CA HIS A 154 6.43 0.26 0.80
C HIS A 154 6.15 1.63 1.43
N SER A 155 5.61 2.57 0.65
CA SER A 155 5.23 3.91 1.15
C SER A 155 4.22 3.86 2.31
N ASN A 156 3.44 2.77 2.40
CA ASN A 156 2.38 2.57 3.42
C ASN A 156 2.64 1.38 4.34
N LEU A 157 3.79 0.73 4.20
CA LEU A 157 4.15 -0.50 4.90
C LEU A 157 5.48 -0.33 5.63
N PRO A 158 5.56 0.62 6.59
CA PRO A 158 6.82 1.04 7.23
C PRO A 158 7.50 -0.03 8.08
N LEU A 159 6.81 -1.14 8.35
CA LEU A 159 7.24 -2.20 9.27
C LEU A 159 7.59 -3.50 8.55
N HIS A 160 7.52 -3.49 7.22
CA HIS A 160 7.94 -4.65 6.46
C HIS A 160 9.46 -4.79 6.53
N ARG A 161 9.91 -6.00 6.84
CA ARG A 161 11.32 -6.39 6.85
C ARG A 161 11.79 -6.52 5.42
N ILE A 162 13.05 -6.17 5.18
CA ILE A 162 13.66 -6.24 3.84
C ILE A 162 14.87 -7.17 3.90
N GLN A 163 15.12 -7.85 2.79
CA GLN A 163 16.31 -8.66 2.59
C GLN A 163 17.03 -8.21 1.32
N GLN A 164 18.36 -8.22 1.38
CA GLN A 164 19.25 -7.93 0.26
C GLN A 164 20.01 -9.21 -0.12
N TRP A 165 20.05 -9.51 -1.42
CA TRP A 165 20.83 -10.61 -1.97
C TRP A 165 22.30 -10.21 -2.15
N GLU A 166 23.21 -10.90 -1.45
CA GLU A 166 24.67 -10.68 -1.52
C GLU A 166 25.39 -11.71 -2.40
N GLY A 167 24.69 -12.28 -3.38
CA GLY A 167 25.24 -13.24 -4.35
C GLY A 167 25.06 -14.70 -3.96
N ASN A 168 25.09 -15.02 -2.67
CA ASN A 168 24.94 -16.39 -2.15
C ASN A 168 23.83 -16.58 -1.12
N PHE A 169 23.50 -15.55 -0.35
CA PHE A 169 22.50 -15.60 0.70
C PHE A 169 21.86 -14.22 0.89
N PHE A 170 20.76 -14.20 1.62
CA PHE A 170 20.09 -12.97 2.02
C PHE A 170 20.66 -12.40 3.30
N ILE A 171 20.89 -11.09 3.32
CA ILE A 171 21.18 -10.33 4.52
C ILE A 171 19.99 -9.45 4.86
N GLU A 172 19.66 -9.37 6.15
CA GLU A 172 18.63 -8.45 6.63
C GLU A 172 19.06 -7.00 6.41
N THR A 173 18.13 -6.21 5.89
CA THR A 173 18.25 -4.75 5.78
C THR A 173 16.90 -4.14 6.13
N SER A 174 16.80 -2.82 6.17
CA SER A 174 15.57 -2.14 6.54
C SER A 174 15.17 -1.10 5.50
N LEU A 175 13.87 -0.79 5.46
CA LEU A 175 13.38 0.34 4.68
C LEU A 175 14.09 1.65 5.08
N PHE A 176 14.45 1.78 6.36
CA PHE A 176 15.22 2.91 6.87
C PHE A 176 16.63 3.00 6.27
N ASP A 177 17.37 1.90 6.21
CA ASP A 177 18.72 1.87 5.62
C ASP A 177 18.68 2.16 4.11
N LEU A 178 17.57 1.76 3.46
CA LEU A 178 17.28 2.10 2.07
C LEU A 178 16.77 3.53 1.89
N GLY A 179 16.63 4.31 2.96
CA GLY A 179 16.27 5.73 2.92
C GLY A 179 14.78 6.02 2.82
N ALA A 180 13.91 5.06 3.15
CA ALA A 180 12.49 5.30 3.26
C ALA A 180 12.19 6.31 4.39
N SER A 181 11.22 7.18 4.15
CA SER A 181 10.76 8.17 5.13
C SER A 181 9.25 8.35 5.02
N TYR A 182 8.59 8.58 6.14
CA TYR A 182 7.13 8.59 6.23
C TYR A 182 6.63 9.94 6.78
N GLN A 183 5.78 10.62 6.00
CA GLN A 183 5.12 11.83 6.43
C GLN A 183 3.87 11.49 7.24
N LEU A 184 3.80 11.97 8.47
CA LEU A 184 2.62 11.85 9.32
C LEU A 184 1.72 13.09 9.23
N GLY A 185 0.43 12.88 9.50
CA GLY A 185 -0.57 13.94 9.63
C GLY A 185 -1.21 14.42 8.33
N HIS A 186 -0.76 13.92 7.18
CA HIS A 186 -1.40 14.05 5.87
C HIS A 186 -1.74 12.66 5.33
N ASP A 187 -2.64 12.59 4.36
CA ASP A 187 -2.84 11.37 3.58
C ASP A 187 -1.62 11.11 2.69
N ILE A 188 -1.42 9.85 2.34
CA ILE A 188 -0.18 9.30 1.74
C ILE A 188 0.26 10.01 0.46
N ASP A 189 -0.68 10.54 -0.31
CA ASP A 189 -0.40 11.16 -1.62
C ASP A 189 -0.37 12.70 -1.56
N ASP A 190 -0.48 13.30 -0.38
CA ASP A 190 -0.46 14.76 -0.21
C ASP A 190 0.91 15.27 0.25
N THR A 191 1.42 16.29 -0.43
CA THR A 191 2.71 16.89 -0.09
C THR A 191 2.52 17.93 1.01
N CYS A 192 3.12 17.69 2.18
CA CYS A 192 3.04 18.65 3.28
C CYS A 192 3.85 19.92 2.97
N LEU A 193 3.20 21.09 3.06
CA LEU A 193 3.85 22.40 2.88
C LEU A 193 4.57 22.90 4.13
N LEU A 194 4.27 22.31 5.30
CA LEU A 194 4.86 22.66 6.59
C LEU A 194 5.31 21.39 7.34
N PRO A 195 6.26 20.62 6.79
CA PRO A 195 6.81 19.46 7.48
C PRO A 195 7.76 19.90 8.60
N SER A 196 7.89 19.07 9.63
CA SER A 196 8.99 19.16 10.58
C SER A 196 10.29 18.62 9.98
N ASP A 197 11.40 18.86 10.66
CA ASP A 197 12.60 18.02 10.49
C ASP A 197 12.24 16.55 10.76
N TYR A 198 12.99 15.64 10.14
CA TYR A 198 12.79 14.23 10.38
C TYR A 198 13.27 13.83 11.78
N ILE A 199 12.63 12.81 12.34
CA ILE A 199 13.08 12.12 13.53
C ILE A 199 13.01 10.62 13.28
N ASP A 200 13.97 9.91 13.84
CA ASP A 200 14.01 8.45 13.78
C ASP A 200 13.28 7.90 15.01
N LEU A 201 12.27 7.06 14.77
CA LEU A 201 11.49 6.39 15.80
C LEU A 201 11.78 4.90 15.80
N VAL A 202 11.77 4.30 16.98
CA VAL A 202 11.84 2.84 17.13
C VAL A 202 10.44 2.30 17.40
N LEU A 203 9.95 1.45 16.51
CA LEU A 203 8.64 0.83 16.54
C LEU A 203 8.78 -0.66 16.89
N PHE A 204 7.87 -1.18 17.70
CA PHE A 204 7.81 -2.59 18.08
C PHE A 204 6.49 -3.20 17.60
N ASP A 205 6.59 -4.33 16.92
CA ASP A 205 5.46 -5.18 16.53
C ASP A 205 5.77 -6.68 16.78
N THR A 206 4.95 -7.58 16.21
CA THR A 206 5.11 -9.04 16.32
C THR A 206 6.22 -9.56 15.41
N SER A 207 6.61 -8.78 14.39
CA SER A 207 7.70 -9.14 13.49
C SER A 207 9.07 -8.70 14.03
N GLY A 208 9.10 -7.73 14.95
CA GLY A 208 10.28 -7.37 15.71
C GLY A 208 10.39 -5.86 16.02
N VAL A 209 11.63 -5.36 15.90
CA VAL A 209 11.98 -3.96 16.17
C VAL A 209 12.32 -3.28 14.85
N HIS A 210 11.68 -2.14 14.59
CA HIS A 210 11.81 -1.40 13.35
C HIS A 210 12.28 0.02 13.64
N THR A 211 13.30 0.48 12.93
CA THR A 211 13.65 1.91 12.93
C THR A 211 12.95 2.55 11.74
N VAL A 212 12.24 3.66 11.96
CA VAL A 212 11.48 4.36 10.92
C VAL A 212 11.79 5.84 10.99
N ARG A 213 12.12 6.43 9.83
CA ARG A 213 12.30 7.88 9.71
C ARG A 213 10.96 8.54 9.43
N VAL A 214 10.57 9.51 10.26
CA VAL A 214 9.28 10.18 10.15
C VAL A 214 9.41 11.70 10.14
N THR A 215 8.51 12.36 9.40
CA THR A 215 8.31 13.80 9.46
C THR A 215 6.89 14.08 9.96
N PHE A 216 6.74 15.04 10.86
CA PHE A 216 5.43 15.45 11.37
C PHE A 216 4.89 16.62 10.54
N CYS A 217 3.58 16.71 10.43
CA CYS A 217 2.91 17.84 9.81
C CYS A 217 2.63 18.94 10.84
N PHE A 218 2.85 20.20 10.44
CA PHE A 218 2.40 21.39 11.17
C PHE A 218 1.29 22.18 10.45
N CYS A 219 0.77 21.68 9.33
CA CYS A 219 -0.44 22.21 8.72
C CYS A 219 -1.61 22.14 9.72
N ASN A 220 -2.39 23.21 9.75
CA ASN A 220 -3.51 23.35 10.67
C ASN A 220 -4.86 23.52 9.94
N PRO A 221 -5.26 22.58 9.05
CA PRO A 221 -6.54 22.68 8.36
C PRO A 221 -7.73 22.41 9.28
N ASN A 222 -7.54 21.66 10.38
CA ASN A 222 -8.61 21.13 11.24
C ASN A 222 -8.46 21.57 12.73
N GLY A 223 -7.73 22.64 13.01
CA GLY A 223 -7.47 23.13 14.36
C GLY A 223 -6.19 22.58 15.00
N ALA A 224 -5.63 23.29 15.98
CA ALA A 224 -4.27 23.08 16.52
C ALA A 224 -4.01 21.68 17.12
N ARG A 225 -5.05 20.84 17.26
CA ARG A 225 -4.91 19.45 17.68
C ARG A 225 -4.36 18.55 16.56
N SER A 226 -4.59 18.87 15.28
CA SER A 226 -4.12 18.05 14.15
C SER A 226 -2.60 18.06 14.01
N CYS A 227 -1.95 19.17 14.35
CA CYS A 227 -0.50 19.30 14.32
C CYS A 227 0.21 18.74 15.58
N ASN A 228 -0.53 18.19 16.55
CA ASN A 228 0.08 17.59 17.73
C ASN A 228 0.74 16.25 17.37
N ARG A 229 2.05 16.10 17.63
CA ARG A 229 2.81 14.88 17.33
C ARG A 229 2.18 13.61 17.89
N ARG A 230 1.70 13.65 19.14
CA ARG A 230 1.05 12.48 19.77
C ARG A 230 -0.23 12.08 19.03
N VAL A 231 -1.02 13.06 18.59
CA VAL A 231 -2.25 12.80 17.82
C VAL A 231 -1.92 12.21 16.45
N GLN A 232 -0.88 12.70 15.78
CA GLN A 232 -0.44 12.15 14.49
C GLN A 232 0.04 10.70 14.62
N LEU A 233 0.82 10.38 15.65
CA LEU A 233 1.20 8.99 15.97
C LEU A 233 -0.05 8.13 16.21
N LEU A 234 -0.96 8.57 17.07
CA LEU A 234 -2.18 7.80 17.36
C LEU A 234 -3.07 7.58 16.12
N ARG A 235 -3.10 8.55 15.19
CA ARG A 235 -3.80 8.39 13.89
C ARG A 235 -3.12 7.39 12.97
N ALA A 236 -1.80 7.30 13.02
CA ALA A 236 -1.03 6.23 12.40
C ALA A 236 -1.14 4.88 13.15
N ARG A 237 -1.95 4.82 14.22
CA ARG A 237 -2.11 3.66 15.13
C ARG A 237 -0.85 3.33 15.92
N TRP A 238 -0.01 4.33 16.13
CA TRP A 238 1.29 4.25 16.78
C TRP A 238 1.16 4.78 18.20
N PHE A 239 1.27 3.90 19.19
CA PHE A 239 1.10 4.26 20.59
C PHE A 239 2.45 4.68 21.20
N PRO A 240 2.59 5.92 21.71
CA PRO A 240 3.85 6.37 22.28
C PRO A 240 4.16 5.62 23.57
N ALA A 241 5.34 5.00 23.64
CA ALA A 241 5.84 4.32 24.84
C ALA A 241 6.66 5.27 25.71
N VAL A 242 7.68 5.86 25.08
CA VAL A 242 8.59 6.88 25.62
C VAL A 242 9.00 7.80 24.46
N ARG A 243 9.75 8.87 24.74
CA ARG A 243 9.95 10.01 23.81
C ARG A 243 10.28 9.65 22.35
N ASN A 244 11.06 8.58 22.11
CA ASN A 244 11.46 8.11 20.77
C ASN A 244 11.12 6.62 20.51
N MET A 245 10.35 5.97 21.38
CA MET A 245 9.91 4.58 21.20
C MET A 245 8.40 4.50 21.14
N VAL A 246 7.91 3.68 20.23
CA VAL A 246 6.50 3.53 19.90
C VAL A 246 6.14 2.04 19.94
N PHE A 247 5.04 1.71 20.62
CA PHE A 247 4.42 0.40 20.54
C PHE A 247 3.26 0.42 19.56
N LEU A 248 3.13 -0.65 18.78
CA LEU A 248 1.99 -0.85 17.90
C LEU A 248 1.02 -1.80 18.61
N ASN A 249 -0.23 -1.35 18.77
CA ASN A 249 -1.22 -2.17 19.47
C ASN A 249 -1.86 -3.16 18.49
N PHE A 250 -1.85 -4.44 18.87
CA PHE A 250 -2.48 -5.55 18.16
C PHE A 250 -3.97 -5.57 18.49
N LEU A 251 -4.77 -4.82 17.72
CA LEU A 251 -6.22 -5.00 17.66
C LEU A 251 -6.64 -5.32 16.23
#